data_AF-A0AA39JDV2-F1
#
_entry.id   AF-A0AA39JDV2-F1
#
_cell.length_a   1.000
_cell.length_b   1.000
_cell.length_c   1.000
_cell.angle_alpha   90.00
_cell.angle_beta   90.00
_cell.angle_gamma   90.00
#
_symmetry.space_group_name_H-M   'P 1'
#
loop_
_entity.id
_entity.type
_entity.pdbx_description
1 polymer ?
#
loop_
_entity_poly.entity_id
_entity_poly.type
_entity_poly.pdbx_seq_one_letter_code
_entity_poly.pdbx_strand_id
1 'polypeptide(L)'
;EKTINETFAIDPKHNDGLDFQFDAVVRNKDERRKLHAGDCECCRDYYEGVGPLPKRLQQPLWRSPKKNATPSPARRKKGISRHRYNWAQGGTPPGYWDIGFPNTQETKSINERAKEMHEKKKREIEAEAMRGDGRYVRRK
;
A
#
# COMPACT_ATOMS: atom_id res chain seq x y z
N GLU A 1 13.96 -17.70 -14.08
CA GLU A 1 14.15 -16.86 -12.87
C GLU A 1 13.37 -17.47 -11.72
N LYS A 2 13.85 -17.34 -10.46
CA LYS A 2 13.09 -17.78 -9.28
C LYS A 2 11.94 -16.82 -9.00
N THR A 3 10.76 -17.35 -8.66
CA THR A 3 9.59 -16.53 -8.33
C THR A 3 9.75 -15.86 -6.96
N ILE A 4 8.96 -14.80 -6.71
CA ILE A 4 8.95 -14.11 -5.41
C ILE A 4 8.57 -15.09 -4.29
N ASN A 5 7.56 -15.93 -4.53
CA ASN A 5 7.10 -16.89 -3.53
C ASN A 5 8.15 -17.97 -3.25
N GLU A 6 9.00 -18.36 -4.21
CA GLU A 6 10.10 -19.29 -3.94
C GLU A 6 11.17 -18.72 -3.00
N THR A 7 11.37 -17.40 -3.03
CA THR A 7 12.47 -16.73 -2.31
C THR A 7 12.02 -16.11 -0.99
N PHE A 8 10.75 -15.72 -0.88
CA PHE A 8 10.20 -15.04 0.29
C PHE A 8 8.92 -15.74 0.79
N ALA A 9 8.72 -15.72 2.11
CA ALA A 9 7.48 -16.14 2.77
C ALA A 9 6.86 -14.95 3.50
N ILE A 10 5.55 -15.01 3.72
CA ILE A 10 4.87 -14.05 4.59
C ILE A 10 5.16 -14.42 6.04
N ASP A 11 5.48 -13.43 6.88
CA ASP A 11 5.68 -13.62 8.31
C ASP A 11 4.33 -13.71 9.04
N PRO A 12 3.97 -14.87 9.63
CA PRO A 12 2.71 -15.03 10.36
C PRO A 12 2.55 -14.05 11.53
N LYS A 13 3.66 -13.58 12.13
CA LYS A 13 3.60 -12.60 13.24
C LYS A 13 3.00 -11.26 12.80
N HIS A 14 3.14 -10.93 11.52
CA HIS A 14 2.67 -9.68 10.92
C HIS A 14 1.42 -9.87 10.06
N ASN A 15 0.77 -11.04 10.13
CA ASN A 15 -0.36 -11.42 9.27
C ASN A 15 -1.39 -12.31 9.99
N ASP A 16 -1.72 -11.97 11.24
CA ASP A 16 -2.75 -12.67 12.05
C ASP A 16 -2.51 -14.19 12.20
N GLY A 17 -1.24 -14.63 12.19
CA GLY A 17 -0.85 -16.04 12.29
C GLY A 17 -0.95 -16.83 11.00
N LEU A 18 -1.29 -16.19 9.87
CA LEU A 18 -1.41 -16.83 8.56
C LEU A 18 -0.14 -16.62 7.72
N ASP A 19 0.24 -17.64 6.94
CA ASP A 19 1.39 -17.63 6.03
C ASP A 19 1.03 -17.25 4.58
N PHE A 20 -0.24 -16.90 4.34
CA PHE A 20 -0.75 -16.47 3.03
C PHE A 20 -1.45 -15.10 3.10
N GLN A 21 -1.43 -14.40 1.97
CA GLN A 21 -2.13 -13.12 1.82
C GLN A 21 -3.65 -13.37 1.76
N PHE A 22 -4.42 -12.61 2.52
CA PHE A 22 -5.88 -12.71 2.55
C PHE A 22 -6.55 -11.32 2.50
N ASP A 23 -7.83 -11.32 2.16
CA ASP A 23 -8.70 -10.16 2.31
C ASP A 23 -9.87 -10.53 3.22
N ALA A 24 -10.28 -9.58 4.06
CA ALA A 24 -11.32 -9.80 5.06
C ALA A 24 -12.20 -8.56 5.22
N VAL A 25 -13.51 -8.80 5.34
CA VAL A 25 -14.48 -7.71 5.56
C VAL A 25 -14.47 -7.31 7.03
N VAL A 26 -13.82 -6.20 7.34
CA VAL A 26 -13.77 -5.63 8.69
C VAL A 26 -14.93 -4.67 8.91
N ARG A 27 -15.94 -5.11 9.68
CA ARG A 27 -17.10 -4.28 10.05
C ARG A 27 -16.86 -3.40 11.27
N ASN A 28 -16.00 -3.82 12.20
CA ASN A 28 -15.70 -3.06 13.41
C ASN A 28 -14.87 -1.81 13.07
N LYS A 29 -15.30 -0.64 13.58
CA LYS A 29 -14.68 0.66 13.29
C LYS A 29 -13.24 0.76 13.79
N ASP A 30 -12.95 0.22 14.97
CA ASP A 30 -11.62 0.29 15.58
C ASP A 30 -10.63 -0.65 14.90
N GLU A 31 -11.07 -1.84 14.50
CA GLU A 31 -10.27 -2.77 13.70
C GLU A 31 -10.01 -2.20 12.31
N ARG A 32 -11.04 -1.62 11.66
CA ARG A 32 -10.91 -0.94 10.38
C ARG A 32 -9.91 0.21 10.43
N ARG A 33 -9.80 0.88 11.60
CA ARG A 33 -8.81 1.95 11.81
C ARG A 33 -7.37 1.42 11.80
N LYS A 34 -7.14 0.16 12.19
CA LYS A 34 -5.82 -0.50 12.19
C LYS A 34 -5.36 -0.88 10.78
N LEU A 35 -6.29 -1.15 9.85
CA LEU A 35 -5.99 -1.49 8.44
C LEU A 35 -5.16 -0.44 7.71
N HIS A 36 -4.33 -0.88 6.76
CA HIS A 36 -3.49 0.00 5.96
C HIS A 36 -4.37 0.87 5.06
N ALA A 37 -4.13 2.18 5.12
CA ALA A 37 -4.78 3.12 4.24
C ALA A 37 -4.14 3.05 2.85
N GLY A 38 -4.97 2.90 1.82
CA GLY A 38 -4.53 2.90 0.42
C GLY A 38 -4.64 4.27 -0.23
N ASP A 39 -3.79 4.48 -1.23
CA ASP A 39 -4.06 5.47 -2.28
C ASP A 39 -4.64 4.64 -3.42
N CYS A 40 -5.96 4.72 -3.58
CA CYS A 40 -6.61 4.12 -4.74
C CYS A 40 -6.92 5.22 -5.75
N GLU A 41 -7.06 4.83 -7.01
CA GLU A 41 -7.50 5.71 -8.10
C GLU A 41 -8.83 6.38 -7.75
N CYS A 42 -9.78 5.60 -7.22
CA CYS A 42 -11.07 6.07 -6.71
C CYS A 42 -11.04 7.17 -5.63
N CYS A 43 -9.91 7.36 -4.94
CA CYS A 43 -9.77 8.36 -3.89
C CYS A 43 -8.83 9.49 -4.28
N ARG A 44 -8.24 9.45 -5.48
CA ARG A 44 -7.24 10.44 -5.92
C ARG A 44 -7.84 11.84 -5.98
N ASP A 45 -8.96 11.99 -6.68
CA ASP A 45 -9.68 13.27 -6.82
C ASP A 45 -10.16 13.80 -5.47
N TYR A 46 -10.58 12.88 -4.58
CA TYR A 46 -10.95 13.22 -3.22
C TYR A 46 -9.76 13.78 -2.43
N TYR A 47 -8.59 13.14 -2.51
CA TYR A 47 -7.40 13.64 -1.81
C TYR A 47 -6.89 14.97 -2.38
N GLU A 48 -7.00 15.17 -3.69
CA GLU A 48 -6.66 16.43 -4.35
C GLU A 48 -7.62 17.55 -3.93
N GLY A 49 -8.93 17.29 -3.97
CA GLY A 49 -9.96 18.26 -3.60
C GLY A 49 -10.02 18.60 -2.11
N VAL A 50 -9.70 17.66 -1.22
CA VAL A 50 -9.61 17.93 0.23
C VAL A 50 -8.41 18.85 0.54
N GLY A 51 -7.38 18.84 -0.30
CA GLY A 51 -6.16 19.61 -0.07
C GLY A 51 -5.48 19.25 1.27
N PRO A 52 -4.64 20.14 1.82
CA PRO A 52 -4.09 19.94 3.15
C PRO A 52 -5.22 20.06 4.20
N LEU A 53 -5.39 19.02 5.02
CA LEU A 53 -6.34 19.08 6.14
C LEU A 53 -6.11 20.33 6.98
N PRO A 54 -7.18 21.03 7.40
CA PRO A 54 -7.05 22.08 8.39
C PRO A 54 -6.44 21.49 9.66
N LYS A 55 -5.61 22.29 10.35
CA LYS A 55 -5.06 21.89 11.65
C LYS A 55 -6.25 21.53 12.55
N ARG A 56 -6.22 20.36 13.18
CA ARG A 56 -7.26 19.95 14.14
C ARG A 56 -7.50 21.11 15.11
N LEU A 57 -8.77 21.49 15.26
CA LEU A 57 -9.20 22.42 16.30
C LEU A 57 -8.71 21.83 17.63
N GLN A 58 -7.69 22.46 18.20
CA GLN A 58 -7.17 22.10 19.50
C GLN A 58 -8.20 22.55 20.52
N GLN A 59 -8.51 21.67 21.47
CA GLN A 59 -9.24 22.08 22.67
C GLN A 59 -8.45 23.22 23.35
N PRO A 60 -9.11 24.16 24.05
CA PRO A 60 -8.40 25.21 24.76
C PRO A 60 -7.37 24.58 25.70
N LEU A 61 -6.10 24.86 25.46
CA LEU A 61 -5.02 24.32 26.25
C LEU A 61 -4.74 25.27 27.42
N TRP A 62 -4.74 24.73 28.64
CA TRP A 62 -4.32 25.45 29.85
C TRP A 62 -2.81 25.82 29.83
N ARG A 63 -2.04 25.30 28.87
CA ARG A 63 -0.61 25.61 28.64
C ARG A 63 -0.34 25.82 27.15
N SER A 64 0.60 26.70 26.83
CA SER A 64 1.04 26.93 25.43
C SER A 64 1.46 25.62 24.76
N PRO A 65 0.87 25.26 23.60
CA PRO A 65 1.23 24.06 22.88
C PRO A 65 2.69 24.12 22.43
N LYS A 66 3.45 23.06 22.70
CA LYS A 66 4.74 22.84 22.04
C LYS A 66 4.46 22.72 20.54
N LYS A 67 5.23 23.43 19.70
CA LYS A 67 5.10 23.47 18.23
C LYS A 67 4.73 22.09 17.66
N ASN A 68 3.46 21.91 17.32
CA ASN A 68 2.93 20.64 16.83
C ASN A 68 3.55 20.34 15.47
N ALA A 69 4.24 19.20 15.34
CA ALA A 69 4.75 18.71 14.08
C ALA A 69 3.59 18.56 13.07
N THR A 70 3.74 19.15 11.89
CA THR A 70 2.85 18.89 10.76
C THR A 70 2.74 17.37 10.56
N PRO A 71 1.55 16.78 10.56
CA PRO A 71 1.41 15.33 10.42
C PRO A 71 2.03 14.91 9.08
N SER A 72 2.91 13.90 9.11
CA SER A 72 3.53 13.36 7.90
C SER A 72 2.45 12.92 6.89
N PRO A 73 2.73 12.94 5.58
CA PRO A 73 1.78 12.51 4.55
C PRO A 73 1.15 11.14 4.84
N ALA A 74 1.94 10.19 5.38
CA ALA A 74 1.46 8.87 5.78
C ALA A 74 0.43 8.92 6.94
N ARG A 75 0.68 9.74 7.97
CA ARG A 75 -0.24 9.92 9.09
C ARG A 75 -1.55 10.59 8.64
N ARG A 76 -1.46 11.52 7.69
CA ARG A 76 -2.61 12.17 7.06
C ARG A 76 -3.46 11.14 6.30
N LYS A 77 -2.82 10.34 5.45
CA LYS A 77 -3.46 9.26 4.68
C LYS A 77 -4.19 8.26 5.59
N LYS A 78 -3.58 7.83 6.70
CA LYS A 78 -4.21 6.94 7.69
C LYS A 78 -5.45 7.54 8.35
N GLY A 79 -5.55 8.87 8.46
CA GLY A 79 -6.69 9.56 9.07
C GLY A 79 -7.89 9.70 8.12
N ILE A 80 -7.63 9.98 6.84
CA ILE A 80 -8.64 10.41 5.87
C ILE A 80 -9.08 9.28 4.93
N SER A 81 -8.22 8.29 4.71
CA SER A 81 -8.44 7.30 3.67
C SER A 81 -9.73 6.52 3.84
N ARG A 82 -10.52 6.53 2.76
CA ARG A 82 -11.79 5.82 2.63
C ARG A 82 -11.58 4.34 2.33
N HIS A 83 -10.50 3.95 1.65
CA HIS A 83 -10.22 2.55 1.33
C HIS A 83 -9.04 2.02 2.13
N ARG A 84 -9.31 0.93 2.86
CA ARG A 84 -8.35 0.32 3.76
C ARG A 84 -8.37 -1.18 3.57
N TYR A 85 -7.20 -1.79 3.70
CA TYR A 85 -6.99 -3.21 3.43
C TYR A 85 -5.92 -3.78 4.37
N ASN A 86 -5.98 -5.09 4.61
CA ASN A 86 -4.86 -5.83 5.22
C ASN A 86 -3.68 -5.85 4.24
N TRP A 87 -3.98 -6.12 2.98
CA TRP A 87 -3.02 -6.21 1.91
C TRP A 87 -3.41 -5.34 0.72
N ALA A 88 -2.45 -4.59 0.19
CA ALA A 88 -2.70 -3.79 -1.00
C ALA A 88 -3.03 -4.73 -2.15
N GLN A 89 -4.08 -4.40 -2.92
CA GLN A 89 -4.35 -5.06 -4.17
C GLN A 89 -3.19 -4.80 -5.14
N GLY A 90 -2.91 -5.79 -6.00
CA GLY A 90 -1.97 -5.60 -7.10
C GLY A 90 -2.46 -4.51 -8.04
N GLY A 91 -1.52 -3.75 -8.61
CA GLY A 91 -1.85 -2.85 -9.71
C GLY A 91 -2.32 -3.65 -10.92
N THR A 92 -3.13 -3.03 -11.78
CA THR A 92 -3.52 -3.62 -13.06
C THR A 92 -2.28 -3.79 -13.94
N PRO A 93 -2.11 -4.94 -14.63
CA PRO A 93 -1.02 -5.14 -15.56
C PRO A 93 -0.99 -4.04 -16.65
N PRO A 94 0.19 -3.71 -17.19
CA PRO A 94 0.29 -2.74 -18.28
C PRO A 94 -0.54 -3.21 -19.49
N GLY A 95 -1.35 -2.31 -20.05
CA GLY A 95 -2.18 -2.58 -21.22
C GLY A 95 -3.43 -3.44 -20.98
N TYR A 96 -3.73 -3.84 -19.74
CA TYR A 96 -4.89 -4.70 -19.45
C TYR A 96 -6.25 -4.11 -19.89
N TRP A 97 -6.39 -2.78 -19.83
CA TRP A 97 -7.61 -2.06 -20.23
C TRP A 97 -7.59 -1.57 -21.68
N ASP A 98 -6.54 -1.85 -22.43
CA ASP A 98 -6.46 -1.46 -23.84
C ASP A 98 -7.28 -2.48 -24.64
N ILE A 99 -8.49 -2.05 -25.06
CA ILE A 99 -9.44 -2.90 -25.79
C ILE A 99 -8.95 -3.05 -27.23
N GLY A 100 -7.99 -3.95 -27.46
CA GLY A 100 -7.41 -4.24 -28.77
C GLY A 100 -6.25 -5.24 -28.69
N PHE A 101 -5.90 -5.86 -29.83
CA PHE A 101 -4.69 -6.66 -29.91
C PHE A 101 -3.50 -5.71 -30.14
N PRO A 102 -2.50 -5.69 -29.23
CA PRO A 102 -1.33 -4.84 -29.41
C PRO A 102 -0.56 -5.30 -30.65
N ASN A 103 0.05 -4.35 -31.34
CA ASN A 103 1.01 -4.73 -32.38
C ASN A 103 2.28 -5.34 -31.76
N THR A 104 3.20 -5.84 -32.58
CA THR A 104 4.42 -6.52 -32.10
C THR A 104 5.34 -5.59 -31.30
N GLN A 105 5.38 -4.30 -31.62
CA GLN A 105 6.20 -3.32 -30.92
C GLN A 105 5.58 -2.94 -29.57
N GLU A 106 4.26 -2.73 -29.53
CA GLU A 106 3.49 -2.49 -28.31
C GLU A 106 3.58 -3.67 -27.36
N THR A 107 3.46 -4.90 -27.87
CA THR A 107 3.61 -6.14 -27.08
C THR A 107 4.96 -6.17 -26.37
N LYS A 108 6.05 -5.82 -27.07
CA LYS A 108 7.38 -5.73 -26.44
C LYS A 108 7.41 -4.72 -25.31
N SER A 109 6.86 -3.52 -25.55
CA SER A 109 6.80 -2.46 -24.53
C SER A 109 5.96 -2.85 -23.31
N ILE A 110 4.84 -3.54 -23.51
CA ILE A 110 3.97 -4.04 -22.44
C ILE A 110 4.73 -5.08 -21.61
N ASN A 111 5.43 -6.00 -22.26
CA ASN A 111 6.23 -7.03 -21.59
C ASN A 111 7.40 -6.42 -20.80
N GLU A 112 8.07 -5.41 -21.34
CA GLU A 112 9.13 -4.67 -20.64
C GLU A 112 8.59 -3.97 -19.39
N ARG A 113 7.48 -3.24 -19.52
CA ARG A 113 6.81 -2.59 -18.38
C ARG A 113 6.33 -3.58 -17.33
N ALA A 114 5.87 -4.76 -17.75
CA ALA A 114 5.46 -5.82 -16.83
C ALA A 114 6.68 -6.34 -16.05
N LYS A 115 7.82 -6.56 -16.71
CA LYS A 115 9.07 -6.94 -16.05
C LYS A 115 9.52 -5.90 -15.02
N GLU A 116 9.54 -4.62 -15.38
CA GLU A 116 9.88 -3.53 -14.46
C GLU A 116 8.94 -3.51 -13.22
N MET A 117 7.64 -3.73 -13.43
CA MET A 117 6.67 -3.81 -12.33
C MET A 117 6.96 -5.00 -11.40
N HIS A 118 7.28 -6.17 -11.96
CA HIS A 118 7.66 -7.35 -11.19
C HIS A 118 8.98 -7.15 -10.42
N GLU A 119 9.99 -6.56 -11.05
CA GLU A 119 11.29 -6.26 -10.43
C GLU A 119 11.14 -5.25 -9.29
N LYS A 120 10.34 -4.20 -9.49
CA LYS A 120 10.04 -3.21 -8.45
C LYS A 120 9.38 -3.88 -7.24
N LYS A 121 8.38 -4.74 -7.47
CA LYS A 121 7.72 -5.51 -6.39
C LYS A 121 8.73 -6.39 -5.65
N LYS A 122 9.59 -7.11 -6.38
CA LYS A 122 10.64 -7.95 -5.79
C LYS A 122 11.61 -7.13 -4.94
N ARG A 123 12.05 -5.97 -5.42
CA ARG A 123 12.95 -5.06 -4.68
C ARG A 123 12.30 -4.52 -3.41
N GLU A 124 11.03 -4.18 -3.44
CA GLU A 124 10.28 -3.74 -2.27
C GLU A 124 10.17 -4.84 -1.22
N ILE A 125 9.82 -6.07 -1.63
CA ILE A 125 9.76 -7.25 -0.75
C ILE A 125 11.13 -7.58 -0.17
N GLU A 126 12.18 -7.51 -0.99
CA GLU A 126 13.55 -7.75 -0.53
C GLU A 126 13.99 -6.70 0.49
N ALA A 127 13.72 -5.42 0.25
CA ALA A 127 14.02 -4.36 1.21
C ALA A 127 13.23 -4.52 2.51
N GLU A 128 11.96 -4.93 2.44
CA GLU A 128 11.12 -5.23 3.60
C GLU A 128 11.68 -6.42 4.40
N ALA A 129 12.04 -7.52 3.72
CA ALA A 129 12.64 -8.70 4.35
C ALA A 129 14.02 -8.41 4.96
N MET A 130 14.82 -7.56 4.34
CA MET A 130 16.13 -7.13 4.87
C MET A 130 15.99 -6.27 6.14
N ARG A 131 14.90 -5.52 6.28
CA ARG A 131 14.62 -4.75 7.51
C ARG A 131 14.24 -5.64 8.70
N GLY A 132 13.70 -6.84 8.44
CA GLY A 132 13.34 -7.83 9.47
C GLY A 132 12.10 -7.50 10.32
N ASP A 133 11.48 -6.34 10.11
CA ASP A 133 10.28 -5.85 10.82
C ASP A 133 9.13 -5.60 9.83
N GLY A 134 8.96 -6.54 8.90
CA GLY A 134 8.03 -6.44 7.79
C GLY A 134 7.22 -7.71 7.60
N ARG A 135 6.27 -7.67 6.66
CA ARG A 135 5.37 -8.78 6.35
C ARG A 135 6.05 -9.92 5.59
N TYR A 136 7.23 -9.70 5.03
CA TYR A 136 7.97 -10.71 4.28
C TYR A 136 9.27 -11.06 4.99
N VAL A 137 9.62 -12.35 4.94
CA VAL A 137 10.89 -12.90 5.40
C VAL A 137 11.51 -13.74 4.29
N ARG A 138 12.84 -13.81 4.21
CA ARG A 138 13.51 -14.73 3.28
C ARG A 138 13.23 -16.17 3.71
N ARG A 139 12.91 -17.02 2.74
CA ARG A 139 12.85 -18.46 2.98
C ARG A 139 14.25 -18.97 3.30
N LYS A 140 14.32 -19.90 4.25
CA LYS A 140 15.55 -20.62 4.59
C LYS A 140 15.92 -21.58 3.47
#